data_AF-A0A842G8N6-F1
#
_entry.id   AF-A0A842G8N6-F1
#
_cell.length_a   1.000
_cell.length_b   1.000
_cell.length_c   1.000
_cell.angle_alpha   90.00
_cell.angle_beta   90.00
_cell.angle_gamma   90.00
#
_symmetry.space_group_name_H-M   'P 1'
#
loop_
_entity.id
_entity.type
_entity.pdbx_description
1 polymer ?
#
loop_
_entity_poly.entity_id
_entity_poly.type
_entity_poly.pdbx_seq_one_letter_code
_entity_poly.pdbx_strand_id
1 'polypeptide(L)'
;LQKELEIVKECLRVHRNISEKEKEIKSLDLELIRLKRRLTTLNIEENKKIEIFNFLDTQYKGFMSKFKYNHLEGTYIDRDKYVPFHDYASVFEHESGGLLECMQIAFLCSILSGKQENMAPGHPGFLLLDTISKYLGTIESSESDGEIISDPIVYDEIYRVIIELSSSYQMILVDNTPPEKYKKYIRYIFLDEESGLINLNLNEI
;
A
#
# COMPACT_ATOMS: atom_id res chain seq x y z
N LEU A 1 6.02 14.56 -80.49
CA LEU A 1 7.34 14.06 -80.04
C LEU A 1 7.89 14.76 -78.80
N GLN A 2 8.43 15.98 -78.86
CA GLN A 2 9.09 16.60 -77.68
C GLN A 2 8.10 16.94 -76.55
N LYS A 3 6.90 17.45 -76.90
CA LYS A 3 5.80 17.75 -75.97
C LYS A 3 5.21 16.51 -75.30
N GLU A 4 5.09 15.40 -76.03
CA GLU A 4 4.61 14.11 -75.49
C GLU A 4 5.61 13.51 -74.50
N LEU A 5 6.90 13.68 -74.77
CA LEU A 5 7.97 13.21 -73.89
C LEU A 5 8.01 13.97 -72.56
N GLU A 6 7.70 15.27 -72.56
CA GLU A 6 7.51 16.06 -71.33
C GLU A 6 6.30 15.59 -70.52
N ILE A 7 5.16 15.35 -71.19
CA ILE A 7 3.95 14.85 -70.52
C ILE A 7 4.22 13.52 -69.83
N VAL A 8 4.91 12.59 -70.51
CA VAL A 8 5.26 11.28 -69.93
C VAL A 8 6.21 11.43 -68.73
N LYS A 9 7.19 12.35 -68.80
CA LYS A 9 8.10 12.62 -67.66
C LYS A 9 7.37 13.18 -66.44
N GLU A 10 6.44 14.11 -66.64
CA GLU A 10 5.63 14.65 -65.55
C GLU A 10 4.66 13.61 -64.98
N CYS A 11 4.04 12.77 -65.81
CA CYS A 11 3.23 11.64 -65.30
C CYS A 11 4.06 10.67 -64.44
N LEU A 12 5.30 10.36 -64.84
CA LEU A 12 6.20 9.51 -64.06
C LEU A 12 6.60 10.16 -62.72
N ARG A 13 6.84 11.46 -62.73
CA ARG A 13 7.16 12.23 -61.51
C ARG A 13 5.99 12.24 -60.54
N VAL A 14 4.78 12.50 -61.04
CA VAL A 14 3.54 12.44 -60.24
C VAL A 14 3.34 11.04 -59.67
N HIS A 15 3.52 9.99 -60.46
CA HIS A 15 3.37 8.62 -59.99
C HIS A 15 4.37 8.26 -58.87
N ARG A 16 5.63 8.71 -58.98
CA ARG A 16 6.64 8.53 -57.91
C ARG A 16 6.22 9.23 -56.63
N ASN A 17 5.78 10.49 -56.73
CA ASN A 17 5.31 11.25 -55.58
C ASN A 17 4.11 10.58 -54.90
N ILE A 18 3.16 10.04 -55.69
CA ILE A 18 2.02 9.27 -55.16
C ILE A 18 2.53 8.02 -54.42
N SER A 19 3.45 7.26 -55.03
CA SER A 19 4.00 6.06 -54.39
C SER A 19 4.74 6.36 -53.08
N GLU A 20 5.47 7.47 -53.01
CA GLU A 20 6.11 7.93 -51.76
C GLU A 20 5.08 8.28 -50.69
N LYS A 21 4.04 9.03 -51.07
CA LYS A 21 2.94 9.38 -50.15
C LYS A 21 2.18 8.15 -49.67
N GLU A 22 1.96 7.16 -50.52
CA GLU A 22 1.34 5.89 -50.12
C GLU A 22 2.19 5.11 -49.11
N LYS A 23 3.53 5.12 -49.25
CA LYS A 23 4.44 4.53 -48.26
C LYS A 23 4.37 5.28 -46.93
N GLU A 24 4.34 6.61 -46.99
CA GLU A 24 4.22 7.47 -45.81
C GLU A 24 2.90 7.20 -45.08
N ILE A 25 1.77 7.14 -45.78
CA ILE A 25 0.46 6.78 -45.23
C ILE A 25 0.52 5.42 -44.52
N LYS A 26 1.08 4.38 -45.18
CA LYS A 26 1.22 3.06 -44.56
C LYS A 26 2.07 3.08 -43.29
N SER A 27 3.14 3.89 -43.27
CA SER A 27 3.99 4.01 -42.08
C SER A 27 3.25 4.69 -40.93
N LEU A 28 2.48 5.75 -41.22
CA LEU A 28 1.66 6.46 -40.24
C LEU A 28 0.54 5.57 -39.69
N ASP A 29 -0.09 4.74 -40.54
CA ASP A 29 -1.11 3.79 -40.09
C ASP A 29 -0.54 2.76 -39.10
N LEU A 30 0.67 2.25 -39.35
CA LEU A 30 1.34 1.33 -38.42
C LEU A 30 1.66 2.01 -37.08
N GLU A 31 2.12 3.26 -37.12
CA GLU A 31 2.39 4.04 -35.91
C GLU A 31 1.10 4.32 -35.13
N LEU A 32 0.02 4.67 -35.81
CA LEU A 32 -1.30 4.90 -35.22
C LEU A 32 -1.82 3.64 -34.52
N ILE A 33 -1.69 2.47 -35.15
CA ILE A 33 -2.04 1.19 -34.53
C ILE A 33 -1.21 0.95 -33.25
N ARG A 34 0.10 1.22 -33.30
CA ARG A 34 1.00 1.07 -32.14
C ARG A 34 0.62 2.02 -31.01
N LEU A 35 0.31 3.28 -31.32
CA LEU A 35 -0.10 4.28 -30.34
C LEU A 35 -1.44 3.94 -29.70
N LYS A 36 -2.43 3.46 -30.49
CA LYS A 36 -3.71 2.98 -29.96
C LYS A 36 -3.53 1.84 -28.96
N ARG A 37 -2.68 0.84 -29.27
CA ARG A 37 -2.34 -0.25 -28.33
C ARG A 37 -1.63 0.29 -27.07
N ARG A 38 -0.75 1.27 -27.26
CA ARG A 38 -0.16 2.18 -26.25
C ARG A 38 -1.20 2.58 -25.21
N LEU A 39 -2.15 3.35 -25.71
CA LEU A 39 -3.19 4.01 -24.94
C LEU A 39 -4.11 3.00 -24.25
N THR A 40 -4.51 1.92 -24.92
CA THR A 40 -5.35 0.89 -24.29
C THR A 40 -4.65 0.21 -23.12
N THR A 41 -3.33 -0.01 -23.21
CA THR A 41 -2.56 -0.63 -22.12
C THR A 41 -2.49 0.30 -20.92
N LEU A 42 -2.19 1.58 -21.15
CA LEU A 42 -2.16 2.61 -20.11
C LEU A 42 -3.52 2.75 -19.38
N ASN A 43 -4.62 2.74 -20.12
CA ASN A 43 -5.96 2.80 -19.52
C ASN A 43 -6.26 1.59 -18.62
N ILE A 44 -5.79 0.39 -19.00
CA ILE A 44 -5.96 -0.82 -18.17
C ILE A 44 -5.14 -0.70 -16.88
N GLU A 45 -3.92 -0.18 -16.97
CA GLU A 45 -3.04 0.03 -15.80
C GLU A 45 -3.63 1.09 -14.85
N GLU A 46 -4.17 2.19 -15.38
CA GLU A 46 -4.82 3.24 -14.58
C GLU A 46 -6.06 2.71 -13.85
N ASN A 47 -6.93 1.94 -14.53
CA ASN A 47 -8.09 1.34 -13.91
C ASN A 47 -7.71 0.37 -12.77
N LYS A 48 -6.67 -0.45 -12.97
CA LYS A 48 -6.15 -1.34 -11.92
C LYS A 48 -5.61 -0.54 -10.73
N LYS A 49 -4.89 0.56 -10.97
CA LYS A 49 -4.40 1.43 -9.90
C LYS A 49 -5.57 1.95 -9.05
N ILE A 50 -6.64 2.41 -9.70
CA ILE A 50 -7.85 2.90 -9.00
C ILE A 50 -8.49 1.80 -8.15
N GLU A 51 -8.60 0.58 -8.69
CA GLU A 51 -9.15 -0.58 -7.97
C GLU A 51 -8.34 -0.91 -6.73
N ILE A 52 -7.01 -0.98 -6.84
CA ILE A 52 -6.09 -1.23 -5.73
C ILE A 52 -6.27 -0.16 -4.65
N PHE A 53 -6.30 1.11 -5.02
CA PHE A 53 -6.47 2.20 -4.05
C PHE A 53 -7.83 2.16 -3.34
N ASN A 54 -8.92 1.88 -4.06
CA ASN A 54 -10.23 1.74 -3.45
C ASN A 54 -10.25 0.59 -2.43
N PHE A 55 -9.58 -0.53 -2.75
CA PHE A 55 -9.40 -1.64 -1.84
C PHE A 55 -8.62 -1.23 -0.59
N LEU A 56 -7.45 -0.62 -0.78
CA LEU A 56 -6.59 -0.19 0.33
C LEU A 56 -7.30 0.83 1.23
N ASP A 57 -8.01 1.80 0.66
CA ASP A 57 -8.80 2.79 1.41
C ASP A 57 -9.86 2.11 2.28
N THR A 58 -10.54 1.11 1.74
CA THR A 58 -11.59 0.36 2.45
C THR A 58 -10.99 -0.42 3.62
N GLN A 59 -9.86 -1.11 3.38
CA GLN A 59 -9.17 -1.83 4.45
C GLN A 59 -8.63 -0.88 5.53
N TYR A 60 -8.04 0.24 5.12
CA TYR A 60 -7.46 1.23 6.02
C TYR A 60 -8.50 1.81 6.97
N LYS A 61 -9.65 2.25 6.43
CA LYS A 61 -10.80 2.68 7.24
C LYS A 61 -11.28 1.59 8.19
N GLY A 62 -11.31 0.34 7.73
CA GLY A 62 -11.66 -0.83 8.55
C GLY A 62 -10.73 -0.99 9.75
N PHE A 63 -9.42 -0.93 9.54
CA PHE A 63 -8.43 -1.03 10.62
C PHE A 63 -8.48 0.18 11.57
N MET A 64 -8.63 1.41 11.05
CA MET A 64 -8.79 2.60 11.88
C MET A 64 -10.00 2.47 12.82
N SER A 65 -11.13 1.96 12.31
CA SER A 65 -12.31 1.70 13.15
C SER A 65 -12.07 0.59 14.18
N LYS A 66 -11.32 -0.48 13.83
CA LYS A 66 -10.91 -1.52 14.80
C LYS A 66 -10.09 -0.91 15.95
N PHE A 67 -9.21 0.04 15.65
CA PHE A 67 -8.43 0.81 16.62
C PHE A 67 -9.24 1.89 17.37
N LYS A 68 -10.58 1.84 17.29
CA LYS A 68 -11.54 2.76 17.92
C LYS A 68 -11.57 4.19 17.36
N TYR A 69 -10.84 4.48 16.28
CA TYR A 69 -10.94 5.73 15.54
C TYR A 69 -12.13 5.68 14.58
N ASN A 70 -13.33 5.89 15.12
CA ASN A 70 -14.59 5.76 14.39
C ASN A 70 -14.98 7.01 13.59
N HIS A 71 -14.30 8.15 13.80
CA HIS A 71 -14.49 9.34 12.99
C HIS A 71 -13.77 9.18 11.65
N LEU A 72 -14.43 8.53 10.69
CA LEU A 72 -13.84 8.19 9.39
C LEU A 72 -13.97 9.31 8.35
N GLU A 73 -14.55 10.45 8.71
CA GLU A 73 -14.55 11.62 7.84
C GLU A 73 -13.11 12.08 7.60
N GLY A 74 -12.78 12.47 6.36
CA GLY A 74 -11.40 12.83 6.01
C GLY A 74 -10.36 11.71 6.17
N THR A 75 -10.77 10.45 6.35
CA THR A 75 -9.86 9.30 6.50
C THR A 75 -9.72 8.57 5.17
N TYR A 76 -8.52 8.51 4.59
CA TYR A 76 -8.26 7.88 3.29
C TYR A 76 -6.74 7.75 3.05
N ILE A 77 -6.34 7.07 1.98
CA ILE A 77 -4.97 7.05 1.48
C ILE A 77 -4.92 7.96 0.25
N ASP A 78 -4.10 9.00 0.31
CA ASP A 78 -3.90 9.90 -0.82
C ASP A 78 -3.25 9.15 -1.99
N ARG A 79 -3.87 9.26 -3.18
CA ARG A 79 -3.50 8.48 -4.37
C ARG A 79 -2.24 8.98 -5.08
N ASP A 80 -1.90 10.24 -4.84
CA ASP A 80 -0.79 10.92 -5.47
C ASP A 80 0.46 10.86 -4.58
N LYS A 81 0.25 11.02 -3.27
CA LYS A 81 1.30 11.02 -2.25
C LYS A 81 1.55 9.63 -1.65
N TYR A 82 0.60 8.69 -1.76
CA TYR A 82 0.66 7.36 -1.13
C TYR A 82 0.76 7.43 0.40
N VAL A 83 0.06 8.40 1.00
CA VAL A 83 0.14 8.72 2.42
C VAL A 83 -1.24 8.56 3.06
N PRO A 84 -1.36 7.91 4.23
CA PRO A 84 -2.62 7.83 4.95
C PRO A 84 -2.98 9.17 5.63
N PHE A 85 -4.27 9.46 5.64
CA PHE A 85 -4.91 10.62 6.26
C PHE A 85 -5.96 10.14 7.27
N HIS A 86 -6.16 10.92 8.32
CA HIS A 86 -7.24 10.77 9.29
C HIS A 86 -7.67 12.16 9.73
N ASP A 87 -8.97 12.42 9.77
CA ASP A 87 -9.52 13.75 10.08
C ASP A 87 -8.87 14.87 9.24
N TYR A 88 -8.75 14.63 7.93
CA TYR A 88 -8.16 15.56 6.95
C TYR A 88 -6.68 15.93 7.15
N ALA A 89 -6.00 15.36 8.14
CA ALA A 89 -4.58 15.55 8.39
C ALA A 89 -3.79 14.27 8.10
N SER A 90 -2.62 14.46 7.50
CA SER A 90 -1.69 13.38 7.16
C SER A 90 -0.86 12.94 8.37
N VAL A 91 -0.18 11.80 8.23
CA VAL A 91 0.81 11.33 9.22
C VAL A 91 1.98 12.29 9.47
N PHE A 92 2.14 13.35 8.69
CA PHE A 92 3.17 14.36 8.90
C PHE A 92 2.69 15.59 9.68
N GLU A 93 1.37 15.71 9.86
CA GLU A 93 0.72 16.90 10.42
C GLU A 93 0.12 16.65 11.80
N HIS A 94 -0.19 15.39 12.15
CA HIS A 94 -0.71 15.03 13.46
C HIS A 94 0.35 15.12 14.57
N GLU A 95 -0.05 15.64 15.73
CA GLU A 95 0.83 15.74 16.91
C GLU A 95 0.73 14.52 17.84
N SER A 96 -0.37 13.75 17.77
CA SER A 96 -0.59 12.57 18.61
C SER A 96 0.20 11.36 18.11
N GLY A 97 1.23 10.96 18.87
CA GLY A 97 2.09 9.81 18.54
C GLY A 97 1.33 8.48 18.44
N GLY A 98 0.37 8.22 19.34
CA GLY A 98 -0.43 7.00 19.31
C GLY A 98 -1.34 6.90 18.09
N LEU A 99 -1.94 8.02 17.67
CA LEU A 99 -2.71 8.08 16.43
C LEU A 99 -1.80 7.86 15.21
N LEU A 100 -0.63 8.50 15.16
CA LEU A 100 0.34 8.32 14.08
C LEU A 100 0.73 6.85 13.90
N GLU A 101 1.04 6.18 15.01
CA GLU A 101 1.36 4.75 15.04
C GLU A 101 0.18 3.91 14.52
N CYS A 102 -1.05 4.21 14.94
CA CYS A 102 -2.25 3.53 14.45
C CYS A 102 -2.47 3.72 12.95
N MET A 103 -2.31 4.94 12.43
CA MET A 103 -2.44 5.22 11.00
C MET A 103 -1.42 4.41 10.18
N GLN A 104 -0.18 4.34 10.66
CA GLN A 104 0.89 3.59 10.00
C GLN A 104 0.64 2.08 10.04
N ILE A 105 0.28 1.53 11.20
CA ILE A 105 -0.05 0.11 11.35
C ILE A 105 -1.27 -0.25 10.49
N ALA A 106 -2.33 0.55 10.52
CA ALA A 106 -3.53 0.34 9.70
C ALA A 106 -3.18 0.33 8.21
N PHE A 107 -2.32 1.24 7.76
CA PHE A 107 -1.88 1.30 6.37
C PHE A 107 -1.08 0.06 5.97
N LEU A 108 -0.12 -0.38 6.80
CA LEU A 108 0.65 -1.61 6.56
C LEU A 108 -0.25 -2.86 6.53
N CYS A 109 -1.17 -2.97 7.48
CA CYS A 109 -2.16 -4.05 7.52
C CYS A 109 -3.05 -4.06 6.26
N SER A 110 -3.41 -2.90 5.74
CA SER A 110 -4.20 -2.77 4.51
C SER A 110 -3.47 -3.31 3.29
N ILE A 111 -2.18 -3.00 3.17
CA ILE A 111 -1.31 -3.53 2.10
C ILE A 111 -1.18 -5.05 2.24
N LEU A 112 -0.96 -5.55 3.46
CA LEU A 112 -0.83 -6.97 3.74
C LEU A 112 -2.10 -7.74 3.34
N SER A 113 -3.28 -7.24 3.72
CA SER A 113 -4.59 -7.79 3.35
C SER A 113 -4.80 -7.86 1.83
N GLY A 114 -4.18 -6.96 1.07
CA GLY A 114 -4.26 -6.95 -0.39
C GLY A 114 -3.67 -8.19 -1.05
N LYS A 115 -2.83 -8.97 -0.36
CA LYS A 115 -2.27 -10.20 -0.92
C LYS A 115 -3.34 -11.26 -1.16
N GLN A 116 -4.29 -11.44 -0.23
CA GLN A 116 -5.37 -12.43 -0.36
C GLN A 116 -6.31 -12.13 -1.53
N GLU A 117 -6.60 -10.85 -1.75
CA GLU A 117 -7.52 -10.38 -2.80
C GLU A 117 -6.80 -10.14 -4.14
N ASN A 118 -5.56 -10.60 -4.29
CA ASN A 118 -4.73 -10.42 -5.49
C ASN A 118 -4.53 -8.94 -5.90
N MET A 119 -4.71 -8.01 -4.94
CA MET A 119 -4.46 -6.57 -5.07
C MET A 119 -2.98 -6.23 -4.84
N ALA A 120 -2.27 -7.07 -4.08
CA ALA A 120 -0.84 -6.96 -3.81
C ALA A 120 -0.08 -8.28 -4.09
N PRO A 121 -0.08 -8.79 -5.34
CA PRO A 121 0.48 -10.11 -5.66
C PRO A 121 1.99 -10.22 -5.42
N GLY A 122 2.71 -9.09 -5.44
CA GLY A 122 4.14 -9.04 -5.14
C GLY A 122 4.49 -9.03 -3.65
N HIS A 123 3.50 -8.93 -2.75
CA HIS A 123 3.77 -8.84 -1.32
C HIS A 123 4.14 -10.23 -0.76
N PRO A 124 5.22 -10.36 0.04
CA PRO A 124 5.67 -11.66 0.57
C PRO A 124 4.66 -12.31 1.53
N GLY A 125 3.69 -11.55 2.05
CA GLY A 125 2.76 -12.03 3.08
C GLY A 125 3.43 -12.16 4.44
N PHE A 126 4.43 -11.32 4.67
CA PHE A 126 5.23 -11.25 5.87
C PHE A 126 5.20 -9.81 6.39
N LEU A 127 5.05 -9.63 7.70
CA LEU A 127 5.18 -8.33 8.36
C LEU A 127 5.99 -8.49 9.65
N LEU A 128 7.02 -7.67 9.81
CA LEU A 128 7.78 -7.53 11.05
C LEU A 128 7.59 -6.12 11.59
N LEU A 129 7.14 -6.02 12.84
CA LEU A 129 7.00 -4.77 13.57
C LEU A 129 8.02 -4.78 14.71
N ASP A 130 8.99 -3.88 14.62
CA ASP A 130 10.03 -3.71 15.63
C ASP A 130 9.63 -2.60 16.60
N THR A 131 9.02 -3.01 17.72
CA THR A 131 8.45 -2.15 18.77
C THR A 131 7.16 -1.42 18.35
N ILE A 132 6.07 -1.64 19.08
CA ILE A 132 4.77 -0.96 18.88
C ILE A 132 4.25 -0.23 20.14
N SER A 133 5.06 -0.18 21.20
CA SER A 133 4.68 0.30 22.54
C SER A 133 5.29 1.66 22.88
N LYS A 134 5.97 2.30 21.91
CA LYS A 134 6.72 3.55 22.18
C LYS A 134 5.80 4.74 22.42
N TYR A 135 4.70 4.85 21.66
CA TYR A 135 3.76 5.97 21.74
C TYR A 135 2.38 5.58 22.26
N LEU A 136 2.14 4.28 22.46
CA LEU A 136 0.92 3.75 23.08
C LEU A 136 1.24 3.42 24.53
N GLY A 137 0.79 4.27 25.45
CA GLY A 137 0.96 4.05 26.88
C GLY A 137 0.38 2.70 27.31
N THR A 138 1.19 1.88 27.99
CA THR A 138 0.79 0.55 28.49
C THR A 138 0.16 0.60 29.89
N ILE A 139 0.04 1.78 30.50
CA ILE A 139 -0.41 1.99 31.87
C ILE A 139 -1.78 2.67 31.84
N GLU A 140 -2.79 2.05 32.46
CA GLU A 140 -4.09 2.68 32.73
C GLU A 140 -3.89 3.82 33.74
N SER A 141 -3.64 5.04 33.27
CA SER A 141 -3.75 6.22 34.12
C SER A 141 -5.24 6.50 34.34
N SER A 142 -5.68 6.40 35.60
CA SER A 142 -7.08 6.55 36.05
C SER A 142 -7.68 7.96 35.87
N GLU A 143 -7.07 8.82 35.06
CA GLU A 143 -7.50 10.19 34.82
C GLU A 143 -7.24 10.54 33.34
N SER A 144 -8.22 10.30 32.47
CA SER A 144 -8.27 10.95 31.16
C SER A 144 -9.70 11.35 30.87
N ASP A 145 -9.91 12.67 30.84
CA ASP A 145 -11.17 13.30 30.45
C ASP A 145 -11.61 12.81 29.06
N GLY A 146 -12.72 12.05 29.04
CA GLY A 146 -13.79 11.99 28.03
C GLY A 146 -13.53 11.79 26.52
N GLU A 147 -12.43 12.28 25.95
CA GLU A 147 -12.24 12.39 24.49
C GLU A 147 -10.96 11.74 23.97
N ILE A 148 -10.05 11.33 24.87
CA ILE A 148 -8.82 10.61 24.50
C ILE A 148 -9.12 9.12 24.53
N ILE A 149 -9.13 8.46 23.37
CA ILE A 149 -9.19 6.99 23.31
C ILE A 149 -8.02 6.48 24.17
N SER A 150 -8.34 5.66 25.17
CA SER A 150 -7.33 5.19 26.12
C SER A 150 -6.30 4.32 25.41
N ASP A 151 -5.03 4.74 25.44
CA ASP A 151 -3.90 4.06 24.79
C ASP A 151 -3.84 2.53 25.07
N PRO A 152 -4.13 2.02 26.29
CA PRO A 152 -4.19 0.59 26.57
C PRO A 152 -5.26 -0.18 25.76
N ILE A 153 -6.39 0.46 25.45
CA ILE A 153 -7.46 -0.15 24.64
C ILE A 153 -7.00 -0.27 23.18
N VAL A 154 -6.41 0.78 22.65
CA VAL A 154 -5.87 0.80 21.28
C VAL A 154 -4.76 -0.25 21.13
N TYR A 155 -3.85 -0.29 22.10
CA TYR A 155 -2.79 -1.28 22.17
C TYR A 155 -3.34 -2.72 22.20
N ASP A 156 -4.41 -2.97 22.94
CA ASP A 156 -5.11 -4.27 22.90
C ASP A 156 -5.63 -4.62 21.51
N GLU A 157 -6.27 -3.66 20.83
CA GLU A 157 -6.85 -3.87 19.51
C GLU A 157 -5.78 -4.11 18.45
N ILE A 158 -4.59 -3.51 18.57
CA ILE A 158 -3.44 -3.80 17.70
C ILE A 158 -3.03 -5.26 17.83
N TYR A 159 -2.87 -5.78 19.05
CA TYR A 159 -2.57 -7.20 19.26
C TYR A 159 -3.64 -8.11 18.66
N ARG A 160 -4.94 -7.75 18.79
CA ARG A 160 -6.03 -8.52 18.19
C ARG A 160 -5.95 -8.55 16.67
N VAL A 161 -5.70 -7.41 16.04
CA VAL A 161 -5.53 -7.30 14.58
C VAL A 161 -4.33 -8.13 14.11
N ILE A 162 -3.21 -8.06 14.83
CA ILE A 162 -2.01 -8.86 14.51
C ILE A 162 -2.35 -10.37 14.62
N ILE A 163 -3.02 -10.79 15.68
CA ILE A 163 -3.41 -12.21 15.85
C ILE A 163 -4.37 -12.64 14.74
N GLU A 164 -5.35 -11.82 14.38
CA GLU A 164 -6.30 -12.08 13.29
C GLU A 164 -5.56 -12.28 11.96
N LEU A 165 -4.68 -11.36 11.60
CA LEU A 165 -3.89 -11.40 10.37
C LEU A 165 -2.86 -12.55 10.36
N SER A 166 -2.35 -12.95 11.54
CA SER A 166 -1.39 -14.06 11.67
C SER A 166 -1.96 -15.41 11.23
N SER A 167 -3.29 -15.54 11.13
CA SER A 167 -3.95 -16.72 10.57
C SER A 167 -3.64 -16.96 9.10
N SER A 168 -3.30 -15.88 8.38
CA SER A 168 -3.15 -15.86 6.92
C SER A 168 -1.77 -15.41 6.47
N TYR A 169 -1.03 -14.73 7.36
CA TYR A 169 0.25 -14.10 7.07
C TYR A 169 1.27 -14.41 8.16
N GLN A 170 2.55 -14.42 7.81
CA GLN A 170 3.60 -14.54 8.81
C GLN A 170 3.82 -13.18 9.48
N MET A 171 3.60 -13.12 10.79
CA MET A 171 3.77 -11.89 11.57
C MET A 171 4.81 -12.10 12.65
N ILE A 172 5.74 -11.14 12.76
CA ILE A 172 6.71 -11.05 13.86
C ILE A 172 6.50 -9.71 14.54
N LEU A 173 6.21 -9.76 15.83
CA LEU A 173 6.12 -8.59 16.68
C LEU A 173 7.25 -8.65 17.70
N VAL A 174 8.08 -7.62 17.71
CA VAL A 174 9.07 -7.40 18.77
C VAL A 174 8.49 -6.35 19.71
N ASP A 175 8.36 -6.69 20.99
CA ASP A 175 7.82 -5.79 22.00
C ASP A 175 8.51 -6.05 23.35
N ASN A 176 8.75 -4.98 24.09
CA ASN A 176 9.41 -5.02 25.39
C ASN A 176 8.42 -5.28 26.53
N THR A 177 7.15 -4.87 26.35
CA THR A 177 6.13 -4.93 27.40
C THR A 177 4.82 -5.53 26.90
N PRO A 178 4.83 -6.76 26.34
CA PRO A 178 3.60 -7.38 25.85
C PRO A 178 2.60 -7.61 27.01
N PRO A 179 1.30 -7.33 26.82
CA PRO A 179 0.28 -7.57 27.85
C PRO A 179 0.23 -9.05 28.29
N GLU A 180 -0.05 -9.31 29.56
CA GLU A 180 -0.08 -10.67 30.15
C GLU A 180 -0.91 -11.68 29.34
N LYS A 181 -2.08 -11.26 28.85
CA LYS A 181 -2.98 -12.09 28.03
C LYS A 181 -2.38 -12.57 26.71
N TYR A 182 -1.35 -11.89 26.20
CA TYR A 182 -0.67 -12.21 24.94
C TYR A 182 0.63 -12.98 25.14
N LYS A 183 1.06 -13.22 26.39
CA LYS A 183 2.30 -13.97 26.67
C LYS A 183 2.35 -15.36 26.05
N LYS A 184 1.20 -16.01 25.84
CA LYS A 184 1.11 -17.32 25.16
C LYS A 184 1.61 -17.32 23.71
N TYR A 185 1.72 -16.15 23.09
CA TYR A 185 2.25 -15.99 21.73
C TYR A 185 3.76 -15.68 21.70
N ILE A 186 4.38 -15.45 22.86
CA ILE A 186 5.81 -15.20 22.96
C ILE A 186 6.56 -16.49 22.65
N ARG A 187 7.37 -16.45 21.59
CA ARG A 187 8.25 -17.56 21.21
C ARG A 187 9.69 -17.37 21.65
N TYR A 188 10.13 -16.12 21.75
CA TYR A 188 11.51 -15.75 22.06
C TYR A 188 11.53 -14.60 23.05
N ILE A 189 12.44 -14.65 24.01
CA ILE A 189 12.71 -13.58 24.97
C ILE A 189 14.20 -13.27 24.91
N PHE A 190 14.52 -12.00 24.68
CA PHE A 190 15.88 -11.48 24.64
C PHE A 190 16.15 -10.72 25.94
N LEU A 191 17.26 -11.03 26.64
CA LEU A 191 17.65 -10.46 27.93
C LEU A 191 19.05 -9.83 27.83
N ASP A 192 19.32 -8.77 28.60
CA ASP A 192 20.53 -7.94 28.50
C ASP A 192 21.65 -8.29 29.53
N GLU A 193 21.66 -9.46 30.17
CA GLU A 193 22.73 -9.83 31.14
C GLU A 193 23.22 -11.29 31.07
N GLU A 194 24.48 -11.50 31.54
CA GLU A 194 25.43 -12.65 31.69
C GLU A 194 25.13 -14.08 31.13
N SER A 195 24.08 -14.30 30.36
CA SER A 195 23.73 -15.60 29.79
C SER A 195 23.00 -15.49 28.45
N GLY A 196 23.62 -14.77 27.50
CA GLY A 196 23.40 -14.93 26.05
C GLY A 196 22.07 -14.43 25.47
N LEU A 197 22.13 -14.12 24.16
CA LEU A 197 21.05 -13.56 23.34
C LEU A 197 19.75 -14.39 23.28
N ILE A 198 19.73 -15.63 23.79
CA ILE A 198 18.62 -16.57 23.59
C ILE A 198 18.49 -17.48 24.82
N ASN A 199 17.35 -17.46 25.51
CA ASN A 199 17.04 -18.47 26.52
C ASN A 199 16.56 -19.76 25.84
N LEU A 200 17.50 -20.67 25.58
CA LEU A 200 17.24 -21.96 24.92
C LEU A 200 16.26 -22.86 25.70
N ASN A 201 16.06 -22.65 27.01
CA ASN A 201 15.13 -23.43 27.81
C ASN A 201 13.67 -22.99 27.65
N LEU A 202 13.42 -21.83 27.02
CA LEU A 202 12.09 -21.29 26.74
C LEU A 202 11.70 -21.38 25.26
N ASN A 203 12.62 -21.83 24.40
CA ASN A 203 12.35 -22.02 22.98
C ASN A 203 11.80 -23.44 22.74
N GLU A 204 10.87 -23.59 21.80
CA GLU A 204 10.37 -24.90 21.37
C GLU A 204 11.53 -25.77 20.85
N ILE A 205 11.52 -27.06 21.23
CA ILE A 205 12.45 -28.11 20.73
C ILE A 205 12.11 -28.45 19.28
#